data_AF-F6QWY7-F1
#
_entry.id   AF-F6QWY7-F1
#
_cell.length_a   1.000
_cell.length_b   1.000
_cell.length_c   1.000
_cell.angle_alpha   90.00
_cell.angle_beta   90.00
_cell.angle_gamma   90.00
#
_symmetry.space_group_name_H-M   'P 1'
#
loop_
_entity.id
_entity.type
_entity.pdbx_description
1 polymer ?
#
loop_
_entity_poly.entity_id
_entity_poly.type
_entity_poly.pdbx_seq_one_letter_code
_entity_poly.pdbx_strand_id
1 'polypeptide(L)'
;GQHGPSSHEVATLPGAQECPKRQLQMDRTREMKLLQLTVIDTMLSQKMLSNSWVTFCQKHLSESSESGEAVRCLWILTAVIKEILKDTHSQRAESLKQLLTPFDITFEVFYNSLFSQHFGDFQSPSNLASSLMCFLELLELLVASRIHLKLHFRSQRMLFLKPHALDILAWPIPAFIKRKLVILVKKCLLCKVGEDLCREPAPSLMSPDHLLDSDMLTLADTLLHAVH
;
A
#
# COMPACT_ATOMS: atom_id res chain seq x y z
N GLY A 1 -25.35 -22.94 -75.70
CA GLY A 1 -25.70 -21.58 -75.25
C GLY A 1 -25.57 -21.51 -73.75
N GLN A 2 -25.10 -20.36 -73.26
CA GLN A 2 -24.82 -19.98 -71.86
C GLN A 2 -23.43 -20.38 -71.31
N HIS A 3 -22.54 -19.39 -71.36
CA HIS A 3 -21.38 -19.24 -70.48
C HIS A 3 -21.86 -18.98 -69.04
N GLY A 4 -21.34 -19.73 -68.07
CA GLY A 4 -21.37 -19.39 -66.65
C GLY A 4 -19.95 -19.17 -66.14
N PRO A 5 -19.64 -18.05 -65.44
CA PRO A 5 -18.31 -17.81 -64.91
C PRO A 5 -18.09 -18.56 -63.58
N SER A 6 -16.89 -19.12 -63.45
CA SER A 6 -16.37 -19.71 -62.21
C SER A 6 -16.34 -18.65 -61.10
N SER A 7 -17.16 -18.83 -60.05
CA SER A 7 -17.14 -17.98 -58.86
C SER A 7 -16.01 -18.42 -57.95
N HIS A 8 -15.01 -17.55 -57.78
CA HIS A 8 -14.03 -17.66 -56.72
C HIS A 8 -14.71 -17.40 -55.38
N GLU A 9 -14.76 -18.41 -54.53
CA GLU A 9 -15.18 -18.29 -53.14
C GLU A 9 -14.08 -17.57 -52.36
N VAL A 10 -14.27 -16.27 -52.11
CA VAL A 10 -13.44 -15.48 -51.20
C VAL A 10 -13.77 -15.94 -49.79
N ALA A 11 -12.85 -16.69 -49.19
CA ALA A 11 -12.86 -16.99 -47.77
C ALA A 11 -12.70 -15.68 -46.98
N THR A 12 -13.80 -15.17 -46.44
CA THR A 12 -13.78 -14.05 -45.48
C THR A 12 -13.15 -14.54 -44.17
N LEU A 13 -11.87 -14.23 -43.97
CA LEU A 13 -11.21 -14.32 -42.67
C LEU A 13 -11.91 -13.38 -41.67
N PRO A 14 -12.30 -13.83 -40.46
CA PRO A 14 -12.75 -12.91 -39.43
C PRO A 14 -11.56 -12.07 -38.94
N GLY A 15 -11.47 -10.86 -39.48
CA GLY A 15 -10.47 -9.86 -39.11
C GLY A 15 -10.62 -9.41 -37.66
N ALA A 16 -9.64 -9.80 -36.84
CA ALA A 16 -9.05 -9.02 -35.75
C ALA A 16 -9.87 -7.84 -35.18
N GLN A 17 -10.86 -8.12 -34.33
CA GLN A 17 -11.57 -7.10 -33.56
C GLN A 17 -11.11 -7.00 -32.08
N GLU A 18 -9.96 -7.58 -31.73
CA GLU A 18 -9.36 -7.49 -30.38
C GLU A 18 -8.32 -6.37 -30.21
N CYS A 19 -7.93 -5.68 -31.29
CA CYS A 19 -6.86 -4.67 -31.25
C CYS A 19 -7.26 -3.32 -30.58
N PRO A 20 -8.46 -2.76 -30.80
CA PRO A 20 -8.77 -1.40 -30.31
C PRO A 20 -8.93 -1.30 -28.79
N LYS A 21 -9.48 -2.35 -28.15
CA LYS A 21 -9.68 -2.37 -26.68
C LYS A 21 -8.36 -2.44 -25.94
N ARG A 22 -7.40 -3.24 -26.41
CA ARG A 22 -6.06 -3.32 -25.79
C ARG A 22 -5.30 -2.01 -25.92
N GLN A 23 -5.38 -1.33 -27.07
CA GLN A 23 -4.75 -0.02 -27.25
C GLN A 23 -5.37 1.05 -26.37
N LEU A 24 -6.71 1.17 -26.33
CA LEU A 24 -7.40 2.14 -25.46
C LEU A 24 -7.13 1.87 -23.97
N GLN A 25 -7.05 0.60 -23.58
CA GLN A 25 -6.73 0.21 -22.20
C GLN A 25 -5.26 0.50 -21.85
N MET A 26 -4.32 0.26 -22.78
CA MET A 26 -2.91 0.65 -22.62
C MET A 26 -2.76 2.16 -22.52
N ASP A 27 -3.54 2.91 -23.30
CA ASP A 27 -3.50 4.37 -23.34
C ASP A 27 -4.02 4.97 -22.03
N ARG A 28 -5.19 4.53 -21.56
CA ARG A 28 -5.70 4.89 -20.23
C ARG A 28 -4.77 4.47 -19.09
N THR A 29 -4.11 3.32 -19.21
CA THR A 29 -3.14 2.86 -18.20
C THR A 29 -1.90 3.76 -18.17
N ARG A 30 -1.44 4.23 -19.35
CA ARG A 30 -0.33 5.19 -19.46
C ARG A 30 -0.72 6.56 -18.95
N GLU A 31 -1.89 7.06 -19.31
CA GLU A 31 -2.45 8.32 -18.79
C GLU A 31 -2.59 8.27 -17.27
N MET A 32 -3.13 7.18 -16.72
CA MET A 32 -3.24 7.00 -15.27
C MET A 32 -1.85 7.00 -14.61
N LYS A 33 -0.87 6.28 -15.18
CA LYS A 33 0.51 6.29 -14.67
C LYS A 33 1.17 7.66 -14.77
N LEU A 34 0.94 8.40 -15.85
CA LEU A 34 1.44 9.75 -16.02
C LEU A 34 0.80 10.71 -15.01
N LEU A 35 -0.52 10.63 -14.81
CA LEU A 35 -1.21 11.40 -13.78
C LEU A 35 -0.68 11.07 -12.37
N GLN A 36 -0.46 9.79 -12.07
CA GLN A 36 0.16 9.39 -10.81
C GLN A 36 1.57 9.97 -10.67
N LEU A 37 2.41 9.84 -11.69
CA LEU A 37 3.77 10.37 -11.68
C LEU A 37 3.79 11.89 -11.57
N THR A 38 2.88 12.60 -12.25
CA THR A 38 2.76 14.06 -12.15
C THR A 38 2.25 14.49 -10.79
N VAL A 39 1.29 13.77 -10.20
CA VAL A 39 0.81 14.05 -8.83
C VAL A 39 1.93 13.82 -7.82
N ILE A 40 2.65 12.70 -7.95
CA ILE A 40 3.82 12.39 -7.10
C ILE A 40 4.91 13.45 -7.29
N ASP A 41 5.30 13.75 -8.53
CA ASP A 41 6.31 14.77 -8.86
C ASP A 41 5.88 16.15 -8.36
N THR A 42 4.62 16.53 -8.50
CA THR A 42 4.11 17.80 -7.95
C THR A 42 4.15 17.80 -6.42
N MET A 43 3.75 16.70 -5.78
CA MET A 43 3.78 16.54 -4.31
C MET A 43 5.21 16.55 -3.77
N LEU A 44 6.17 16.01 -4.52
CA LEU A 44 7.59 15.97 -4.17
C LEU A 44 8.31 17.30 -4.49
N SER A 45 8.06 17.88 -5.66
CA SER A 45 8.71 19.09 -6.18
C SER A 45 8.23 20.38 -5.51
N GLN A 46 6.97 20.44 -5.03
CA GLN A 46 6.47 21.62 -4.30
C GLN A 46 6.87 21.64 -2.81
N LYS A 47 7.63 20.65 -2.33
CA LYS A 47 8.12 20.52 -0.94
C LYS A 47 7.08 20.51 0.18
N MET A 48 5.79 20.62 -0.10
CA MET A 48 4.73 20.40 0.87
C MET A 48 3.47 19.89 0.18
N LEU A 49 2.84 18.88 0.80
CA LEU A 49 1.41 18.66 0.58
C LEU A 49 0.68 19.97 0.87
N SER A 50 -0.23 20.39 -0.02
CA SER A 50 -1.08 21.52 0.31
C SER A 50 -1.83 21.21 1.61
N ASN A 51 -1.94 22.20 2.50
CA ASN A 51 -2.67 22.03 3.77
C ASN A 51 -4.11 21.54 3.54
N SER A 52 -4.72 21.90 2.41
CA SER A 52 -6.04 21.40 2.00
C SER A 52 -6.05 19.90 1.72
N TRP A 53 -5.03 19.35 1.04
CA TRP A 53 -4.93 17.91 0.79
C TRP A 53 -4.65 17.13 2.07
N VAL A 54 -3.79 17.64 2.95
CA VAL A 54 -3.53 17.03 4.26
C VAL A 54 -4.83 16.96 5.07
N THR A 55 -5.55 18.08 5.17
CA THR A 55 -6.82 18.16 5.90
C THR A 55 -7.87 17.23 5.29
N PHE A 56 -7.96 17.16 3.96
CA PHE A 56 -8.84 16.24 3.25
C PHE A 56 -8.55 14.78 3.62
N CYS A 57 -7.28 14.36 3.53
CA CYS A 57 -6.87 13.00 3.90
C CYS A 57 -7.15 12.70 5.37
N GLN A 58 -6.78 13.61 6.28
CA GLN A 58 -7.00 13.43 7.71
C GLN A 58 -8.47 13.24 8.05
N LYS A 59 -9.35 14.07 7.46
CA LYS A 59 -10.79 13.98 7.63
C LYS A 59 -11.31 12.60 7.21
N HIS A 60 -11.05 12.19 5.97
CA HIS A 60 -11.62 10.95 5.43
C HIS A 60 -11.04 9.68 6.08
N LEU A 61 -9.76 9.70 6.46
CA LEU A 61 -9.16 8.59 7.21
C LEU A 61 -9.67 8.51 8.66
N SER A 62 -10.13 9.62 9.25
CA SER A 62 -10.64 9.59 10.62
C SER A 62 -12.14 9.23 10.69
N GLU A 63 -12.92 9.57 9.66
CA GLU A 63 -14.39 9.41 9.65
C GLU A 63 -14.85 7.98 9.38
N SER A 64 -14.31 7.32 8.35
CA SER A 64 -14.74 5.96 7.97
C SER A 64 -13.67 5.20 7.21
N SER A 65 -13.34 4.02 7.72
CA SER A 65 -12.42 3.08 7.09
C SER A 65 -12.98 2.44 5.82
N GLU A 66 -14.30 2.49 5.58
CA GLU A 66 -14.97 1.93 4.38
C GLU A 66 -15.20 2.95 3.26
N SER A 67 -14.89 4.22 3.48
CA SER A 67 -15.15 5.26 2.48
C SER A 67 -14.21 5.13 1.27
N GLY A 68 -14.74 5.35 0.06
CA GLY A 68 -13.93 5.34 -1.15
C GLY A 68 -12.89 6.46 -1.19
N GLU A 69 -13.15 7.55 -0.47
CA GLU A 69 -12.21 8.64 -0.22
C GLU A 69 -11.05 8.20 0.66
N ALA A 70 -11.29 7.46 1.74
CA ALA A 70 -10.21 6.91 2.58
C ALA A 70 -9.30 5.98 1.77
N VAL A 71 -9.88 5.06 0.97
CA VAL A 71 -9.12 4.18 0.08
C VAL A 71 -8.27 4.99 -0.91
N ARG A 72 -8.83 6.05 -1.51
CA ARG A 72 -8.09 6.95 -2.41
C ARG A 72 -6.94 7.66 -1.69
N CYS A 73 -7.15 8.15 -0.48
CA CYS A 73 -6.11 8.78 0.33
C CYS A 73 -4.97 7.81 0.63
N LEU A 74 -5.30 6.58 1.08
CA LEU A 74 -4.31 5.54 1.36
C LEU A 74 -3.50 5.18 0.11
N TRP A 75 -4.15 5.05 -1.04
CA TRP A 75 -3.48 4.71 -2.28
C TRP A 75 -2.49 5.79 -2.74
N ILE A 76 -2.89 7.06 -2.68
CA ILE A 76 -2.02 8.19 -3.02
C ILE A 76 -0.83 8.26 -2.04
N LEU A 77 -1.10 8.18 -0.73
CA LEU A 77 -0.06 8.21 0.30
C LEU A 77 0.94 7.05 0.13
N THR A 78 0.44 5.84 -0.12
CA THR A 78 1.27 4.65 -0.38
C THR A 78 2.17 4.88 -1.60
N ALA A 79 1.61 5.40 -2.70
CA ALA A 79 2.38 5.67 -3.92
C ALA A 79 3.48 6.71 -3.66
N VAL A 80 3.17 7.82 -2.99
CA VAL A 80 4.13 8.88 -2.68
C VAL A 80 5.24 8.37 -1.75
N ILE A 81 4.89 7.70 -0.65
CA ILE A 81 5.88 7.14 0.29
C ILE A 81 6.80 6.14 -0.43
N LYS A 82 6.23 5.31 -1.30
CA LYS A 82 7.01 4.33 -2.08
C LYS A 82 8.02 5.00 -3.00
N GLU A 83 7.66 6.08 -3.67
CA GLU A 83 8.60 6.83 -4.51
C GLU A 83 9.68 7.54 -3.68
N ILE A 84 9.33 8.12 -2.51
CA ILE A 84 10.32 8.68 -1.58
C ILE A 84 11.31 7.62 -1.11
N LEU A 85 10.85 6.40 -0.80
CA LEU A 85 11.72 5.32 -0.32
C LEU A 85 12.67 4.77 -1.40
N LYS A 86 12.25 4.81 -2.67
CA LYS A 86 13.09 4.42 -3.82
C LYS A 86 14.11 5.49 -4.19
N ASP A 87 13.89 6.73 -3.77
CA ASP A 87 14.78 7.83 -4.07
C ASP A 87 16.17 7.58 -3.48
N THR A 88 17.20 7.85 -4.29
CA THR A 88 18.62 7.70 -3.91
C THR A 88 19.18 9.02 -3.36
N HIS A 89 18.42 10.11 -3.37
CA HIS A 89 18.85 11.39 -2.80
C HIS A 89 18.98 11.36 -1.27
N SER A 90 19.91 12.16 -0.73
CA SER A 90 20.22 12.19 0.71
C SER A 90 19.10 12.76 1.59
N GLN A 91 18.09 13.39 1.00
CA GLN A 91 17.01 14.06 1.72
C GLN A 91 15.78 13.17 1.96
N ARG A 92 15.76 11.92 1.48
CA ARG A 92 14.61 11.01 1.57
C ARG A 92 14.02 10.86 2.97
N ALA A 93 14.87 10.82 4.00
CA ALA A 93 14.44 10.69 5.40
C ALA A 93 13.68 11.93 5.87
N GLU A 94 14.15 13.12 5.50
CA GLU A 94 13.51 14.39 5.86
C GLU A 94 12.21 14.60 5.07
N SER A 95 12.20 14.29 3.78
CA SER A 95 10.97 14.34 2.96
C SER A 95 9.88 13.43 3.52
N LEU A 96 10.25 12.20 3.89
CA LEU A 96 9.30 11.27 4.48
C LEU A 96 8.86 11.72 5.87
N LYS A 97 9.76 12.28 6.68
CA LYS A 97 9.41 12.84 7.99
C LYS A 97 8.40 13.97 7.88
N GLN A 98 8.61 14.90 6.94
CA GLN A 98 7.68 16.00 6.68
C GLN A 98 6.30 15.50 6.22
N LEU A 99 6.29 14.47 5.37
CA LEU A 99 5.07 13.82 4.90
C LEU A 99 4.31 13.12 6.04
N LEU A 100 4.99 12.34 6.88
CA LEU A 100 4.37 11.51 7.91
C LEU A 100 3.94 12.29 9.14
N THR A 101 4.61 13.40 9.47
CA THR A 101 4.30 14.22 10.66
C THR A 101 2.81 14.55 10.82
N PRO A 102 2.10 15.09 9.80
CA PRO A 102 0.67 15.37 9.96
C PRO A 102 -0.21 14.11 10.04
N PHE A 103 0.26 12.96 9.55
CA PHE A 103 -0.55 11.74 9.50
C PHE A 103 -0.32 10.77 10.65
N ASP A 104 0.69 10.97 11.51
CA ASP A 104 1.07 9.97 12.51
C ASP A 104 -0.12 9.53 13.39
N ILE A 105 -0.85 10.50 13.94
CA ILE A 105 -2.05 10.25 14.75
C ILE A 105 -3.19 9.71 13.88
N THR A 106 -3.36 10.24 12.66
CA THR A 106 -4.45 9.84 11.75
C THR A 106 -4.33 8.38 11.34
N PHE A 107 -3.13 7.92 11.00
CA PHE A 107 -2.88 6.51 10.69
C PHE A 107 -3.13 5.62 11.90
N GLU A 108 -2.80 6.09 13.11
CA GLU A 108 -3.14 5.34 14.31
C GLU A 108 -4.65 5.21 14.52
N VAL A 109 -5.39 6.30 14.36
CA VAL A 109 -6.85 6.29 14.45
C VAL A 109 -7.44 5.36 13.39
N PHE A 110 -6.98 5.46 12.15
CA PHE A 110 -7.43 4.60 11.05
C PHE A 110 -7.18 3.13 11.33
N TYR A 111 -5.97 2.77 11.78
CA TYR A 111 -5.63 1.40 12.18
C TYR A 111 -6.58 0.89 13.25
N ASN A 112 -6.75 1.63 14.36
CA ASN A 112 -7.61 1.17 15.44
C ASN A 112 -9.05 0.98 14.94
N SER A 113 -9.56 1.90 14.11
CA SER A 113 -10.89 1.78 13.50
C SER A 113 -11.00 0.54 12.60
N LEU A 114 -10.02 0.30 11.73
CA LEU A 114 -10.02 -0.81 10.77
C LEU A 114 -9.92 -2.18 11.44
N PHE A 115 -9.11 -2.30 12.50
CA PHE A 115 -8.79 -3.59 13.13
C PHE A 115 -9.61 -3.89 14.40
N SER A 116 -10.35 -2.91 14.96
CA SER A 116 -11.21 -3.16 16.14
C SER A 116 -12.63 -3.62 15.79
N GLN A 117 -13.08 -3.42 14.56
CA GLN A 117 -14.43 -3.83 14.12
C GLN A 117 -14.45 -5.31 13.74
N HIS A 118 -15.55 -6.03 13.96
CA HIS A 118 -15.67 -7.39 13.45
C HIS A 118 -16.04 -7.36 11.98
N PHE A 119 -15.64 -8.37 11.20
CA PHE A 119 -15.96 -8.44 9.77
C PHE A 119 -17.46 -8.23 9.45
N GLY A 120 -18.37 -8.68 10.33
CA GLY A 120 -19.82 -8.52 10.17
C GLY A 120 -20.36 -7.11 10.41
N ASP A 121 -19.57 -6.21 11.00
CA ASP A 121 -19.99 -4.84 11.32
C ASP A 121 -19.86 -3.90 10.10
N PHE A 122 -19.11 -4.30 9.09
CA PHE A 122 -18.84 -3.50 7.90
C PHE A 122 -20.01 -3.55 6.90
N GLN A 123 -20.39 -2.40 6.37
CA GLN A 123 -21.51 -2.27 5.44
C GLN A 123 -21.19 -2.82 4.05
N SER A 124 -19.92 -2.75 3.64
CA SER A 124 -19.44 -3.15 2.33
C SER A 124 -18.17 -4.01 2.43
N PRO A 125 -18.29 -5.34 2.34
CA PRO A 125 -17.16 -6.26 2.38
C PRO A 125 -16.09 -5.98 1.31
N SER A 126 -16.47 -5.45 0.14
CA SER A 126 -15.52 -5.08 -0.92
C SER A 126 -14.72 -3.83 -0.59
N ASN A 127 -15.35 -2.84 0.06
CA ASN A 127 -14.66 -1.63 0.49
C ASN A 127 -13.70 -1.96 1.63
N LEU A 128 -14.14 -2.76 2.59
CA LEU A 128 -13.27 -3.29 3.65
C LEU A 128 -12.05 -4.00 3.07
N ALA A 129 -12.25 -4.93 2.13
CA ALA A 129 -11.15 -5.65 1.49
C ALA A 129 -10.15 -4.70 0.82
N SER A 130 -10.65 -3.64 0.17
CA SER A 130 -9.82 -2.61 -0.46
C SER A 130 -9.05 -1.80 0.58
N SER A 131 -9.70 -1.36 1.65
CA SER A 131 -9.08 -0.63 2.75
C SER A 131 -8.02 -1.45 3.47
N LEU A 132 -8.30 -2.72 3.75
CA LEU A 132 -7.34 -3.65 4.33
C LEU A 132 -6.11 -3.81 3.46
N MET A 133 -6.29 -4.01 2.15
CA MET A 133 -5.16 -4.13 1.23
C MET A 133 -4.33 -2.86 1.15
N CYS A 134 -4.97 -1.71 0.90
CA CYS A 134 -4.27 -0.44 0.80
C CYS A 134 -3.54 -0.11 2.11
N PHE A 135 -4.16 -0.38 3.25
CA PHE A 135 -3.53 -0.10 4.54
C PHE A 135 -2.40 -1.08 4.87
N LEU A 136 -2.51 -2.37 4.51
CA LEU A 136 -1.40 -3.33 4.65
C LEU A 136 -0.20 -2.96 3.77
N GLU A 137 -0.44 -2.42 2.57
CA GLU A 137 0.63 -1.87 1.72
C GLU A 137 1.29 -0.64 2.36
N LEU A 138 0.49 0.29 2.89
CA LEU A 138 1.00 1.45 3.63
C LEU A 138 1.81 1.02 4.86
N LEU A 139 1.30 0.05 5.64
CA LEU A 139 1.94 -0.46 6.84
C LEU A 139 3.30 -1.11 6.53
N GLU A 140 3.42 -1.84 5.41
CA GLU A 140 4.71 -2.35 4.93
C GLU A 140 5.71 -1.23 4.68
N LEU A 141 5.29 -0.11 4.07
CA LEU A 141 6.16 1.05 3.83
C LEU A 141 6.51 1.80 5.13
N LEU A 142 5.56 1.93 6.06
CA LEU A 142 5.81 2.53 7.37
C LEU A 142 6.85 1.73 8.15
N VAL A 143 6.73 0.40 8.18
CA VAL A 143 7.72 -0.46 8.83
C VAL A 143 9.08 -0.41 8.10
N ALA A 144 9.09 -0.45 6.77
CA ALA A 144 10.31 -0.31 5.98
C ALA A 144 11.03 1.01 6.29
N SER A 145 10.29 2.12 6.33
CA SER A 145 10.87 3.44 6.62
C SER A 145 11.44 3.54 8.03
N ARG A 146 10.86 2.85 9.02
CA ARG A 146 11.46 2.74 10.34
C ARG A 146 12.79 2.00 10.29
N ILE A 147 12.83 0.83 9.64
CA ILE A 147 14.03 -0.02 9.60
C ILE A 147 15.17 0.69 8.84
N HIS A 148 14.89 1.26 7.67
CA HIS A 148 15.92 1.80 6.78
C HIS A 148 16.25 3.28 7.01
N LEU A 149 15.27 4.08 7.47
CA LEU A 149 15.44 5.52 7.67
C LEU A 149 15.48 5.94 9.14
N LYS A 150 15.35 4.99 10.08
CA LYS A 150 15.38 5.23 11.54
C LYS A 150 14.40 6.32 11.98
N LEU A 151 13.23 6.37 11.33
CA LEU A 151 12.11 7.19 11.76
C LEU A 151 11.37 6.47 12.90
N HIS A 152 10.85 7.23 13.86
CA HIS A 152 10.26 6.70 15.10
C HIS A 152 8.85 7.24 15.35
N PHE A 153 8.05 7.32 14.29
CA PHE A 153 6.64 7.68 14.37
C PHE A 153 5.80 6.55 15.00
N ARG A 154 4.73 6.91 15.70
CA ARG A 154 3.87 5.93 16.39
C ARG A 154 3.15 5.01 15.40
N SER A 155 2.72 5.56 14.27
CA SER A 155 2.15 4.85 13.11
C SER A 155 3.06 3.78 12.51
N GLN A 156 4.38 3.88 12.69
CA GLN A 156 5.34 2.86 12.25
C GLN A 156 5.48 1.70 13.23
N ARG A 157 5.01 1.88 14.47
CA ARG A 157 5.12 0.88 15.55
C ARG A 157 3.85 0.05 15.72
N MET A 158 2.78 0.36 14.99
CA MET A 158 1.43 -0.15 15.26
C MET A 158 1.32 -1.67 15.19
N LEU A 159 1.92 -2.28 14.16
CA LEU A 159 1.90 -3.74 14.00
C LEU A 159 2.52 -4.47 15.20
N PHE A 160 3.49 -3.83 15.87
CA PHE A 160 4.21 -4.38 17.00
C PHE A 160 3.50 -4.11 18.33
N LEU A 161 2.99 -2.88 18.51
CA LEU A 161 2.38 -2.44 19.77
C LEU A 161 0.92 -2.88 19.91
N LYS A 162 0.22 -3.11 18.79
CA LYS A 162 -1.22 -3.45 18.77
C LYS A 162 -1.45 -4.61 17.81
N PRO A 163 -1.08 -5.84 18.17
CA PRO A 163 -1.15 -6.99 17.27
C PRO A 163 -2.58 -7.45 16.92
N HIS A 164 -3.63 -6.67 17.22
CA HIS A 164 -5.01 -6.88 16.77
C HIS A 164 -5.14 -7.03 15.25
N ALA A 165 -4.17 -6.54 14.47
CA ALA A 165 -4.11 -6.86 13.04
C ALA A 165 -4.06 -8.36 12.75
N LEU A 166 -3.50 -9.17 13.65
CA LEU A 166 -3.44 -10.63 13.53
C LEU A 166 -4.82 -11.29 13.65
N ASP A 167 -5.79 -10.65 14.33
CA ASP A 167 -7.15 -11.17 14.50
C ASP A 167 -7.86 -11.32 13.14
N ILE A 168 -7.44 -10.54 12.13
CA ILE A 168 -7.90 -10.63 10.75
C ILE A 168 -7.64 -12.02 10.14
N LEU A 169 -6.65 -12.77 10.61
CA LEU A 169 -6.39 -14.12 10.12
C LEU A 169 -7.59 -15.06 10.38
N ALA A 170 -8.38 -14.80 11.43
CA ALA A 170 -9.60 -15.52 11.74
C ALA A 170 -10.82 -15.03 10.93
N TRP A 171 -10.81 -13.82 10.37
CA TRP A 171 -11.97 -13.24 9.68
C TRP A 171 -12.28 -13.96 8.36
N PRO A 172 -13.54 -13.99 7.89
CA PRO A 172 -13.92 -14.59 6.61
C PRO A 172 -13.60 -13.67 5.41
N ILE A 173 -12.37 -13.13 5.36
CA ILE A 173 -11.89 -12.25 4.28
C ILE A 173 -11.13 -13.04 3.19
N PRO A 174 -10.93 -12.46 1.99
CA PRO A 174 -10.16 -13.09 0.94
C PRO A 174 -8.75 -13.51 1.38
N ALA A 175 -8.35 -14.73 1.00
CA ALA A 175 -7.09 -15.34 1.43
C ALA A 175 -5.83 -14.54 1.04
N PHE A 176 -5.89 -13.73 -0.02
CA PHE A 176 -4.75 -12.92 -0.46
C PHE A 176 -4.41 -11.81 0.54
N ILE A 177 -5.41 -11.25 1.24
CA ILE A 177 -5.22 -10.23 2.28
C ILE A 177 -4.53 -10.86 3.50
N LYS A 178 -5.03 -12.02 3.94
CA LYS A 178 -4.40 -12.81 5.02
C LYS A 178 -2.95 -13.14 4.68
N ARG A 179 -2.70 -13.60 3.45
CA ARG A 179 -1.36 -13.90 2.94
C ARG A 179 -0.46 -12.67 2.96
N LYS A 180 -0.97 -11.49 2.58
CA LYS A 180 -0.23 -10.23 2.62
C LYS A 180 0.23 -9.89 4.04
N LEU A 181 -0.66 -10.01 5.03
CA LEU A 181 -0.32 -9.80 6.45
C LEU A 181 0.74 -10.79 6.95
N VAL A 182 0.56 -12.10 6.68
CA VAL A 182 1.54 -13.13 7.09
C VAL A 182 2.92 -12.87 6.48
N ILE A 183 2.98 -12.48 5.20
CA ILE A 183 4.24 -12.12 4.54
C ILE A 183 4.87 -10.89 5.21
N LEU A 184 4.08 -9.85 5.51
CA LEU A 184 4.56 -8.65 6.20
C LEU A 184 5.16 -9.02 7.57
N VAL A 185 4.41 -9.75 8.39
CA VAL A 185 4.87 -10.22 9.71
C VAL A 185 6.17 -11.01 9.60
N LYS A 186 6.25 -11.97 8.65
CA LYS A 186 7.48 -12.73 8.40
C LYS A 186 8.65 -11.81 8.02
N LYS A 187 8.43 -10.83 7.14
CA LYS A 187 9.47 -9.86 6.76
C LYS A 187 9.89 -9.01 7.96
N CYS A 188 8.98 -8.63 8.85
CA CYS A 188 9.31 -7.92 10.10
C CYS A 188 10.26 -8.75 10.95
N LEU A 189 9.89 -9.99 11.29
CA LEU A 189 10.71 -10.88 12.14
C LEU A 189 12.09 -11.19 11.55
N LEU A 190 12.23 -11.13 10.22
CA LEU A 190 13.50 -11.31 9.53
C LEU A 190 14.28 -9.99 9.32
N CYS A 191 13.73 -8.84 9.75
CA CYS A 191 14.25 -7.50 9.46
C CYS A 191 14.48 -7.24 7.95
N LYS A 192 13.60 -7.79 7.10
CA LYS A 192 13.67 -7.74 5.62
C LYS A 192 12.57 -6.90 4.96
N VAL A 193 11.82 -6.12 5.75
CA VAL A 193 10.77 -5.26 5.19
C VAL A 193 11.42 -4.15 4.36
N GLY A 194 11.00 -3.97 3.11
CA GLY A 194 11.53 -2.94 2.22
C GLY A 194 12.90 -3.22 1.60
N GLU A 195 13.46 -4.42 1.75
CA GLU A 195 14.71 -4.85 1.10
C GLU A 195 14.65 -4.72 -0.44
N ASP A 196 13.46 -4.85 -1.02
CA ASP A 196 13.19 -4.66 -2.45
C ASP A 196 13.04 -3.19 -2.87
N LEU A 197 12.83 -2.29 -1.91
CA LEU A 197 12.56 -0.87 -2.15
C LEU A 197 13.80 0.00 -1.91
N CYS A 198 14.55 -0.29 -0.86
CA CYS A 198 15.76 0.43 -0.50
C CYS A 198 16.97 -0.33 -1.04
N ARG A 199 17.62 0.21 -2.09
CA ARG A 199 18.83 -0.37 -2.71
C ARG A 199 20.09 -0.12 -1.86
N GLU A 200 19.97 -0.02 -0.55
CA GLU A 200 21.13 0.09 0.33
C GLU A 200 21.75 -1.30 0.57
N PRO A 201 23.09 -1.38 0.74
CA PRO A 201 23.72 -2.63 1.13
C PRO A 201 23.08 -3.15 2.41
N ALA A 202 22.85 -4.47 2.48
CA ALA A 202 22.31 -5.17 3.64
C ALA A 202 22.87 -4.60 4.94
N PRO A 203 22.04 -4.34 5.97
CA PRO A 203 22.44 -3.56 7.14
C PRO A 203 23.70 -4.16 7.76
N SER A 204 24.83 -3.53 7.47
CA SER A 204 26.14 -3.90 8.00
C SER A 204 26.13 -3.54 9.47
N LEU A 205 26.06 -4.56 10.33
CA LEU A 205 26.18 -4.49 11.80
C LEU A 205 25.86 -3.10 12.38
N MET A 206 24.64 -2.60 12.13
CA MET A 206 24.25 -1.26 12.54
C MET A 206 24.16 -1.22 14.07
N SER A 207 24.40 -0.04 14.65
CA SER A 207 24.20 0.20 16.09
C SER A 207 22.85 -0.38 16.55
N PRO A 208 22.79 -1.13 17.67
CA PRO A 208 21.55 -1.75 18.12
C PRO A 208 20.41 -0.72 18.22
N ASP A 209 19.31 -0.93 17.49
CA ASP A 209 18.07 -0.19 17.70
C ASP A 209 17.24 -0.95 18.74
N HIS A 210 17.52 -0.66 20.01
CA HIS A 210 16.85 -1.30 21.15
C HIS A 210 15.32 -1.16 21.11
N LEU A 211 14.79 -0.10 20.48
CA LEU A 211 13.34 0.08 20.34
C LEU A 211 12.76 -0.86 19.27
N LEU A 212 13.48 -1.09 18.17
CA LEU A 212 13.09 -2.07 17.16
C LEU A 212 13.15 -3.49 17.73
N ASP A 213 14.21 -3.83 18.46
CA ASP A 213 14.37 -5.15 19.08
C ASP A 213 13.24 -5.46 20.07
N SER A 214 12.89 -4.50 20.93
CA SER A 214 11.77 -4.63 21.87
C SER A 214 10.43 -4.83 21.16
N ASP A 215 10.20 -4.09 20.06
CA ASP A 215 8.97 -4.19 19.28
C ASP A 215 8.87 -5.53 18.55
N MET A 216 10.00 -6.04 18.01
CA MET A 216 10.07 -7.36 17.39
C MET A 216 9.80 -8.48 18.40
N LEU A 217 10.36 -8.38 19.61
CA LEU A 217 10.09 -9.32 20.69
C LEU A 217 8.61 -9.34 21.07
N THR A 218 7.98 -8.16 21.16
CA THR A 218 6.55 -8.04 21.47
C THR A 218 5.68 -8.73 20.41
N LEU A 219 6.02 -8.54 19.13
CA LEU A 219 5.34 -9.20 18.02
C LEU A 219 5.53 -10.73 18.05
N ALA A 220 6.77 -11.19 18.28
CA ALA A 220 7.08 -12.61 18.34
C ALA A 220 6.34 -13.31 19.51
N ASP A 221 6.35 -12.70 20.69
CA ASP A 221 5.66 -13.21 21.88
C ASP A 221 4.15 -13.32 21.65
N THR A 222 3.54 -12.28 21.06
CA THR A 222 2.10 -12.31 20.74
C THR A 222 1.76 -13.42 19.74
N LEU A 223 2.59 -13.63 18.72
CA LEU A 223 2.39 -14.72 17.75
C LEU A 223 2.50 -16.10 18.40
N LEU A 224 3.46 -16.29 19.31
CA LEU A 224 3.62 -17.54 20.04
C LEU A 224 2.40 -17.83 20.93
N HIS A 225 1.83 -16.81 21.55
CA HIS A 225 0.62 -16.92 22.35
C HIS A 225 -0.64 -17.18 21.51
N ALA A 226 -0.72 -16.67 20.27
CA ALA A 226 -1.87 -16.88 19.40
C ALA A 226 -1.94 -18.29 18.76
N VAL A 227 -0.84 -19.07 18.82
CA VAL A 227 -0.73 -20.41 18.23
C VAL A 227 -0.93 -21.52 19.28
N HIS A 228 -0.94 -21.18 20.57
CA HIS A 228 -1.26 -22.08 21.69
C HIS A 228 -2.72 -21.97 22.10
#